data_AF-A0A356BUS5-F1
#
_entry.id   AF-A0A356BUS5-F1
#
_cell.length_a   1.000
_cell.length_b   1.000
_cell.length_c   1.000
_cell.angle_alpha   90.00
_cell.angle_beta   90.00
_cell.angle_gamma   90.00
#
_symmetry.space_group_name_H-M   'P 1'
#
loop_
_entity.id
_entity.type
_entity.pdbx_description
1 polymer ?
#
loop_
_entity_poly.entity_id
_entity_poly.type
_entity_poly.pdbx_seq_one_letter_code
_entity_poly.pdbx_strand_id
1 'polypeptide(L)' 'MNRRVTLLACVIILMVCCSAMANEEIWGELLPTGEYYTLLDPEGEVLLETGRQIYLQDQYLAADNR' A
#
# COMPACT_ATOMS: atom_id res chain seq x y z
N MET A 1 41.90 -0.35 12.21
CA MET A 1 40.50 0.08 12.37
C MET A 1 39.70 -1.07 12.95
N ASN A 2 38.99 -0.86 14.07
CA ASN A 2 38.41 -1.96 14.86
C ASN A 2 37.18 -2.57 14.14
N ARG A 3 37.21 -3.88 13.86
CA ARG A 3 36.15 -4.60 13.10
C ARG A 3 34.74 -4.37 13.66
N ARG A 4 34.61 -4.24 14.99
CA ARG A 4 33.34 -3.91 15.67
C ARG A 4 32.83 -2.50 15.33
N VAL A 5 33.74 -1.54 15.23
CA VAL A 5 33.42 -0.15 14.88
C VAL A 5 32.98 -0.06 13.41
N THR A 6 33.65 -0.80 12.52
CA THR A 6 33.26 -0.87 11.10
C THR A 6 31.86 -1.48 10.92
N LEU A 7 31.55 -2.56 11.64
CA LEU A 7 30.22 -3.19 11.57
C LEU A 7 29.12 -2.25 12.09
N LEU A 8 29.36 -1.56 13.21
CA LEU A 8 28.44 -0.56 13.75
C LEU A 8 28.19 0.58 12.76
N ALA A 9 29.23 1.08 12.11
CA ALA A 9 29.10 2.11 11.09
C ALA A 9 28.25 1.63 9.90
N CYS A 10 28.47 0.41 9.41
CA CYS A 10 27.67 -0.16 8.32
C CYS A 10 26.19 -0.29 8.69
N VAL A 11 25.87 -0.73 9.92
CA VAL A 11 24.48 -0.88 10.38
C VAL A 11 23.78 0.48 10.50
N ILE A 12 24.47 1.49 11.02
CA ILE A 12 23.92 2.86 11.11
C ILE A 12 23.64 3.42 9.71
N ILE A 13 24.57 3.25 8.77
CA ILE A 13 24.39 3.67 7.37
C ILE A 13 23.19 2.94 6.74
N LEU A 14 23.06 1.63 6.99
CA LEU A 14 21.95 0.84 6.44
C LEU A 14 20.60 1.31 6.99
N MET A 15 20.51 1.65 8.29
CA MET A 15 19.28 2.16 8.90
C MET A 15 18.88 3.54 8.35
N VAL A 16 19.86 4.43 8.11
CA VAL A 16 19.60 5.76 7.53
C VAL A 16 19.13 5.64 6.06
N CYS A 17 19.70 4.70 5.30
CA CYS A 17 19.27 4.47 3.92
C CYS A 17 17.94 3.73 3.79
N CYS A 18 17.47 3.06 4.85
CA CYS A 18 16.29 2.21 4.83
C CYS A 18 15.03 2.91 5.37
N SER A 19 15.02 4.24 5.49
CA SER A 19 13.79 5.01 5.69
C SER A 19 12.95 4.98 4.41
N ALA A 20 12.42 3.80 4.08
CA ALA A 20 11.28 3.67 3.21
C ALA A 20 10.09 4.29 3.94
N MET A 21 9.93 5.60 3.78
CA MET A 21 8.65 6.24 4.06
C MET A 21 7.64 5.59 3.13
N ALA A 22 6.83 4.68 3.67
CA ALA A 22 5.63 4.23 2.99
C ALA A 22 4.78 5.49 2.78
N ASN A 23 4.83 6.04 1.57
CA ASN A 23 4.10 7.24 1.24
C ASN A 23 2.61 6.85 1.23
N GLU A 24 1.85 7.38 2.17
CA GLU A 24 0.39 7.15 2.23
C GLU A 24 -0.27 7.57 0.92
N GLU A 25 0.34 8.47 0.15
CA GLU A 25 -0.08 8.87 -1.20
C GLU A 25 -0.29 7.71 -2.18
N ILE A 26 0.39 6.56 -1.99
CA ILE A 26 0.22 5.37 -2.85
C ILE A 26 -1.19 4.77 -2.69
N TRP A 27 -1.77 4.91 -1.51
CA TRP A 27 -3.10 4.40 -1.19
C TRP A 27 -4.00 5.60 -1.00
N GLY A 28 -4.87 5.90 -1.98
CA GLY A 28 -5.74 7.08 -2.01
C GLY A 28 -6.41 7.42 -0.67
N GLU A 29 -6.89 8.66 -0.59
CA GLU A 29 -7.39 9.25 0.67
C GLU A 29 -8.50 8.40 1.33
N LEU A 30 -8.60 8.52 2.66
CA LEU A 30 -9.70 7.93 3.40
C LEU A 30 -10.98 8.75 3.17
N LEU A 31 -12.07 8.04 2.93
CA LEU A 31 -13.42 8.59 2.90
C LEU A 31 -13.87 9.01 4.31
N PRO A 32 -14.86 9.90 4.40
CA PRO A 32 -15.52 10.22 5.66
C PRO A 32 -16.07 8.98 6.38
N THR A 33 -16.14 9.04 7.71
CA THR A 33 -16.71 7.94 8.50
C THR A 33 -18.17 7.70 8.11
N GLY A 34 -18.47 6.45 7.75
CA GLY A 34 -19.81 6.04 7.30
C GLY A 34 -19.97 6.03 5.77
N GLU A 35 -18.97 6.46 5.02
CA GLU A 35 -18.92 6.38 3.57
C GLU A 35 -17.95 5.29 3.10
N TYR A 36 -18.31 4.58 2.03
CA TYR A 36 -17.50 3.54 1.43
C TYR A 36 -17.87 3.34 -0.04
N TYR A 37 -16.92 2.85 -0.82
CA TYR A 37 -17.17 2.30 -2.14
C TYR A 37 -17.36 0.80 -2.05
N THR A 38 -18.23 0.28 -2.92
CA THR A 38 -18.47 -1.16 -3.08
C THR A 38 -18.11 -1.54 -4.51
N LEU A 39 -17.25 -2.54 -4.66
CA LEU A 39 -16.99 -3.19 -5.93
C LEU A 39 -17.90 -4.40 -6.08
N LEU A 40 -18.60 -4.47 -7.21
CA LEU A 40 -19.51 -5.55 -7.54
C LEU A 40 -18.94 -6.41 -8.68
N ASP A 41 -19.31 -7.68 -8.70
CA ASP A 41 -19.12 -8.54 -9.87
C ASP A 41 -20.21 -8.25 -10.94
N PRO A 42 -20.11 -8.86 -12.14
CA PRO A 42 -21.12 -8.68 -13.19
C PRO A 42 -22.54 -9.10 -12.80
N GLU A 43 -22.68 -10.01 -11.84
CA GLU A 43 -23.94 -10.51 -11.30
C GLU A 43 -24.53 -9.57 -10.21
N GLY A 44 -23.73 -8.61 -9.73
CA GLY A 44 -24.12 -7.63 -8.72
C GLY A 44 -23.77 -8.02 -7.29
N GLU A 45 -22.98 -9.08 -7.09
CA GLU A 45 -22.51 -9.52 -5.77
C GLU A 45 -21.30 -8.72 -5.30
N VAL A 46 -21.17 -8.55 -3.99
CA VAL A 46 -20.10 -7.73 -3.40
C VAL A 46 -18.75 -8.46 -3.43
N LEU A 47 -17.77 -7.87 -4.12
CA LEU A 47 -16.38 -8.34 -4.14
C LEU A 47 -15.50 -7.64 -3.10
N LEU A 48 -15.74 -6.34 -2.86
CA LEU A 48 -14.95 -5.52 -1.94
C LEU A 48 -15.77 -4.33 -1.41
N GLU A 49 -15.57 -3.99 -0.14
CA GLU A 49 -16.00 -2.71 0.44
C GLU A 49 -14.78 -1.97 0.98
N THR A 50 -14.65 -0.68 0.67
CA THR A 50 -13.50 0.11 1.10
C THR A 50 -13.88 1.55 1.44
N GLY A 51 -13.38 2.02 2.58
CA GLY A 51 -13.39 3.43 2.97
C GLY A 51 -12.24 4.22 2.36
N ARG A 52 -11.54 3.69 1.35
CA ARG A 52 -10.51 4.42 0.60
C ARG A 52 -11.07 4.90 -0.73
N GLN A 53 -10.61 6.07 -1.16
CA GLN A 53 -10.85 6.53 -2.51
C GLN A 53 -10.23 5.54 -3.51
N ILE A 54 -11.01 5.18 -4.51
CA ILE A 54 -10.60 4.33 -5.64
C ILE A 54 -10.79 5.11 -6.95
N TYR A 55 -10.04 4.76 -7.98
CA TYR A 55 -10.29 5.27 -9.32
C TYR A 55 -11.34 4.37 -10.00
N LEU A 56 -12.29 4.96 -10.71
CA LEU A 56 -13.31 4.18 -11.45
C LEU A 56 -12.69 3.25 -12.51
N GLN A 57 -11.46 3.53 -12.92
CA GLN A 57 -10.70 2.70 -13.85
C GLN A 57 -9.98 1.53 -13.16
N ASP A 58 -9.96 1.48 -11.83
CA ASP A 58 -9.38 0.38 -11.08
C ASP A 58 -10.21 -0.89 -11.35
N GLN A 59 -9.52 -1.94 -11.78
CA GLN A 59 -10.12 -3.24 -12.03
C GLN A 59 -9.59 -4.23 -11.02
N TYR A 60 -10.48 -5.07 -10.49
CA TYR A 60 -10.07 -6.24 -9.75
C TYR A 60 -9.24 -7.14 -10.67
N LEU A 61 -8.02 -7.51 -10.28
CA LEU A 61 -7.20 -8.47 -11.02
C LEU A 61 -7.56 -9.89 -10.56
N ALA A 62 -8.41 -10.55 -11.31
CA ALA A 62 -8.69 -11.97 -11.16
C ALA A 62 -7.66 -12.81 -11.95
N ALA A 63 -7.56 -14.11 -11.65
CA ALA A 63 -6.57 -15.00 -12.28
C ALA A 63 -6.72 -15.14 -13.81
N ASP A 64 -7.87 -14.75 -14.34
CA ASP A 64 -8.26 -14.72 -15.73
C ASP A 64 -8.05 -13.35 -16.41
N ASN A 65 -7.77 -12.29 -15.66
CA ASN A 65 -7.45 -10.97 -16.21
C ASN A 65 -6.00 -10.97 -16.74
N ARG A 66 -5.86 -11.06 -18.07
CA ARG A 66 -4.58 -11.01 -18.81
C ARG A 66 -4.27 -9.62 -19.35
#